data_AF-A0A1G7NKV1-F1
#
_entry.id   AF-A0A1G7NKV1-F1
#
_cell.length_a   1.000
_cell.length_b   1.000
_cell.length_c   1.000
_cell.angle_alpha   90.00
_cell.angle_beta   90.00
_cell.angle_gamma   90.00
#
_symmetry.space_group_name_H-M   'P 1'
#
loop_
_entity.id
_entity.type
_entity.pdbx_description
1 polymer ?
#
loop_
_entity_poly.entity_id
_entity_poly.type
_entity_poly.pdbx_seq_one_letter_code
_entity_poly.pdbx_strand_id
1 'polypeptide(L)'
;MAGSRRGCARFLLALLFGLPLTVFLVAPAMSVHIIVSGSPELAAHLPEWRWAAASSLPLALWLVRSSLRRNGRLRGRSTPVPLRWLGFLTRSLLLLGVMNVVAFVKLKPDEQATTDSTTPLLVTAASGIAVLIALRWWDRRPRRVTVEEVRAAAAEADRSLRRVRAENERVRRQAEEVRTRITKLRAQGGAPPRTKPHGRPAHRPDVDFHALRVFHRESYQCADTAHLAYQSAQTSLRVMGSLVHRARLAPHRLVMPGRAAGRARAEMRAAAEHLARSHGELRLHVEDGLGVVQELNANTSELKHEIRDSCGPQGQEWFEALEERIEQAREDRRASRHH
;
A
#
# COMPACT_ATOMS: atom_id res chain seq x y z
N MET A 1 9.15 18.71 0.19
CA MET A 1 8.28 18.82 -1.01
C MET A 1 9.02 18.59 -2.36
N ALA A 2 9.90 17.58 -2.48
CA ALA A 2 10.68 17.32 -3.71
C ALA A 2 10.19 16.13 -4.57
N GLY A 3 9.10 15.47 -4.16
CA GLY A 3 8.57 14.27 -4.83
C GLY A 3 7.68 14.55 -6.05
N SER A 4 6.94 15.66 -6.05
CA SER A 4 5.94 15.98 -7.09
C SER A 4 6.55 16.37 -8.44
N ARG A 5 7.64 17.16 -8.44
CA ARG A 5 8.30 17.64 -9.68
C ARG A 5 8.88 16.51 -10.56
N ARG A 6 9.28 15.39 -9.96
CA ARG A 6 9.81 14.22 -10.71
C ARG A 6 8.72 13.41 -11.42
N GLY A 7 7.48 13.47 -10.94
CA GLY A 7 6.34 12.79 -11.58
C GLY A 7 5.91 13.52 -12.85
N CYS A 8 5.74 14.85 -12.75
CA CYS A 8 5.26 15.69 -13.84
C CYS A 8 6.24 15.72 -15.04
N ALA A 9 7.54 15.82 -14.77
CA ALA A 9 8.56 15.80 -15.83
C ALA A 9 8.62 14.45 -16.58
N ARG A 10 8.41 13.31 -15.89
CA ARG A 10 8.37 12.00 -16.54
C ARG A 10 7.09 11.78 -17.34
N PHE A 11 5.98 12.36 -16.90
CA PHE A 11 4.71 12.32 -17.63
C PHE A 11 4.78 13.15 -18.91
N LEU A 12 5.28 14.39 -18.84
CA LEU A 12 5.53 15.24 -20.00
C LEU A 12 6.50 14.59 -20.99
N LEU A 13 7.59 13.99 -20.51
CA LEU A 13 8.55 13.30 -21.36
C LEU A 13 7.96 12.02 -21.98
N ALA A 14 7.10 11.30 -21.26
CA ALA A 14 6.35 10.18 -21.82
C ALA A 14 5.31 10.61 -22.87
N LEU A 15 4.73 11.81 -22.74
CA LEU A 15 3.71 12.31 -23.67
C LEU A 15 4.34 12.89 -24.94
N LEU A 16 5.40 13.71 -24.80
CA LEU A 16 6.15 14.32 -25.90
C LEU A 16 6.89 13.29 -26.77
N PHE A 17 7.50 12.27 -26.15
CA PHE A 17 8.23 11.25 -26.89
C PHE A 17 7.41 9.99 -27.15
N GLY A 18 6.32 9.74 -26.40
CA GLY A 18 5.50 8.54 -26.55
C GLY A 18 4.53 8.61 -27.73
N LEU A 19 3.90 9.75 -27.97
CA LEU A 19 2.96 9.94 -29.09
C LEU A 19 3.59 9.81 -30.49
N PRO A 20 4.74 10.44 -30.81
CA PRO A 20 5.37 10.19 -32.11
C PRO A 20 5.79 8.72 -32.25
N LEU A 21 6.23 8.11 -31.15
CA LEU A 21 6.72 6.73 -31.15
C LEU A 21 5.59 5.72 -31.37
N THR A 22 4.36 6.01 -30.92
CA THR A 22 3.20 5.15 -31.19
C THR A 22 2.77 5.21 -32.65
N VAL A 23 2.93 6.35 -33.32
CA VAL A 23 2.69 6.49 -34.78
C VAL A 23 3.57 5.51 -35.56
N PHE A 24 4.87 5.43 -35.24
CA PHE A 24 5.79 4.48 -35.88
C PHE A 24 5.40 3.01 -35.61
N LEU A 25 4.95 2.68 -34.40
CA LEU A 25 4.58 1.30 -34.05
C LEU A 25 3.28 0.83 -34.70
N VAL A 26 2.39 1.76 -35.06
CA VAL A 26 1.08 1.51 -35.69
C VAL A 26 1.13 1.65 -37.22
N ALA A 27 2.23 2.16 -37.77
CA ALA A 27 2.41 2.37 -39.19
C ALA A 27 2.12 1.15 -40.09
N PRO A 28 2.40 -0.12 -39.70
CA PRO A 28 2.00 -1.28 -40.49
C PRO A 28 0.47 -1.37 -40.66
N ALA A 29 -0.31 -1.21 -39.59
CA ALA A 29 -1.77 -1.22 -39.66
C ALA A 29 -2.33 -0.07 -40.50
N MET A 30 -1.76 1.13 -40.39
CA MET A 30 -2.14 2.27 -41.22
C MET A 30 -1.85 2.03 -42.70
N SER A 31 -0.67 1.48 -43.03
CA SER A 31 -0.32 1.16 -44.42
C SER A 31 -1.30 0.17 -45.03
N VAL A 32 -1.67 -0.88 -44.29
CA VAL A 32 -2.67 -1.87 -44.73
C VAL A 32 -4.04 -1.23 -44.86
N HIS A 33 -4.46 -0.40 -43.89
CA HIS A 33 -5.74 0.30 -43.94
C HIS A 33 -5.86 1.21 -45.17
N ILE A 34 -4.82 1.98 -45.52
CA ILE A 34 -4.79 2.85 -46.72
C ILE A 34 -4.92 2.02 -48.00
N ILE A 35 -4.22 0.88 -48.08
CA ILE A 35 -4.29 -0.01 -49.25
C ILE A 35 -5.68 -0.62 -49.40
N VAL A 36 -6.30 -1.04 -48.28
CA VAL A 36 -7.62 -1.69 -48.27
C VAL A 36 -8.75 -0.68 -48.48
N SER A 37 -8.64 0.53 -47.93
CA SER A 37 -9.67 1.57 -48.07
C SER A 37 -9.69 2.22 -49.45
N GLY A 38 -8.57 2.21 -50.17
CA GLY A 38 -8.46 2.76 -51.52
C GLY A 38 -8.70 4.28 -51.59
N SER A 39 -8.64 4.99 -50.47
CA SER A 39 -8.91 6.43 -50.42
C SER A 39 -7.81 7.22 -51.14
N PRO A 40 -8.13 8.06 -52.14
CA PRO A 40 -7.15 8.85 -52.88
C PRO A 40 -6.46 9.91 -52.01
N GLU A 41 -7.16 10.42 -51.00
CA GLU A 41 -6.61 11.42 -50.06
C GLU A 41 -5.50 10.84 -49.20
N LEU A 42 -5.64 9.58 -48.77
CA LEU A 42 -4.64 8.90 -47.95
C LEU A 42 -3.50 8.27 -48.77
N ALA A 43 -3.73 8.04 -50.07
CA ALA A 43 -2.75 7.43 -50.96
C ALA A 43 -1.46 8.27 -51.08
N ALA A 44 -1.56 9.61 -51.00
CA ALA A 44 -0.42 10.52 -51.02
C ALA A 44 0.59 10.27 -49.88
N HIS A 45 0.10 9.79 -48.72
CA HIS A 45 0.92 9.54 -47.52
C HIS A 45 1.44 8.10 -47.42
N LEU A 46 1.02 7.19 -48.30
CA LEU A 46 1.45 5.79 -48.29
C LEU A 46 2.98 5.58 -48.25
N PRO A 47 3.83 6.33 -48.99
CA PRO A 47 5.28 6.14 -48.91
C PRO A 47 5.84 6.47 -47.51
N GLU A 48 5.30 7.49 -46.83
CA GLU A 48 5.71 7.88 -45.47
C GLU A 48 5.38 6.76 -44.47
N TRP A 49 4.17 6.21 -44.58
CA TRP A 49 3.73 5.08 -43.74
C TRP A 49 4.52 3.80 -43.99
N ARG A 50 4.96 3.54 -45.23
CA ARG A 50 5.84 2.39 -45.54
C ARG A 50 7.22 2.51 -44.88
N TRP A 51 7.81 3.71 -44.90
CA TRP A 51 9.07 3.98 -44.20
C TRP A 51 8.92 3.84 -42.68
N ALA A 52 7.83 4.36 -42.12
CA ALA A 52 7.52 4.18 -40.70
C ALA A 52 7.29 2.70 -40.36
N ALA A 53 6.62 1.93 -41.22
CA ALA A 53 6.38 0.50 -41.05
C ALA A 53 7.71 -0.30 -41.07
N ALA A 54 8.63 0.02 -41.98
CA ALA A 54 9.97 -0.59 -42.00
C ALA A 54 10.77 -0.30 -40.71
N SER A 55 10.58 0.90 -40.14
CA SER A 55 11.24 1.34 -38.90
C SER A 55 10.57 0.80 -37.62
N SER A 56 9.38 0.22 -37.73
CA SER A 56 8.60 -0.21 -36.56
C SER A 56 9.22 -1.40 -35.82
N LEU A 57 9.84 -2.34 -36.54
CA LEU A 57 10.53 -3.51 -35.98
C LEU A 57 11.78 -3.15 -35.17
N PRO A 58 12.77 -2.39 -35.68
CA PRO A 58 13.94 -2.01 -34.88
C PRO A 58 13.54 -1.15 -33.68
N LEU A 59 12.54 -0.29 -33.81
CA LEU A 59 11.99 0.51 -32.71
C LEU A 59 11.36 -0.37 -31.62
N ALA A 60 10.50 -1.32 -32.00
CA ALA A 60 9.89 -2.28 -31.07
C ALA A 60 10.96 -3.12 -30.37
N LEU A 61 11.99 -3.55 -31.10
CA LEU A 61 13.13 -4.28 -30.56
C LEU A 61 13.91 -3.47 -29.53
N TRP A 62 14.13 -2.18 -29.81
CA TRP A 62 14.77 -1.26 -28.88
C TRP A 62 13.92 -1.03 -27.61
N LEU A 63 12.61 -0.85 -27.75
CA LEU A 63 11.68 -0.68 -26.62
C LEU A 63 11.58 -1.93 -25.74
N VAL A 64 11.43 -3.10 -26.35
CA VAL A 64 11.44 -4.37 -25.60
C VAL A 64 12.79 -4.53 -24.92
N ARG A 65 13.90 -4.27 -25.61
CA ARG A 65 15.24 -4.35 -25.00
C ARG A 65 15.40 -3.37 -23.83
N SER A 66 14.91 -2.13 -23.93
CA SER A 66 15.05 -1.11 -22.88
C SER A 66 14.13 -1.34 -21.67
N SER A 67 12.91 -1.81 -21.91
CA SER A 67 11.91 -2.10 -20.87
C SER A 67 12.25 -3.33 -20.01
N LEU A 68 12.93 -4.32 -20.59
CA LEU A 68 13.32 -5.56 -19.91
C LEU A 68 14.46 -5.34 -18.91
N ARG A 69 14.42 -6.05 -17.77
CA ARG A 69 15.38 -5.87 -16.68
C ARG A 69 16.78 -6.35 -17.10
N ARG A 70 17.83 -5.64 -16.68
CA ARG A 70 19.24 -6.06 -16.92
C ARG A 70 19.52 -7.49 -16.46
N ASN A 71 18.88 -7.92 -15.37
CA ASN A 71 19.00 -9.27 -14.81
C ASN A 71 17.80 -10.19 -15.15
N GLY A 72 17.09 -9.89 -16.24
CA GLY A 72 15.91 -10.61 -16.69
C GLY A 72 16.20 -12.01 -17.25
N ARG A 73 15.15 -12.78 -17.57
CA ARG A 73 15.26 -14.13 -18.13
C ARG A 73 16.09 -14.12 -19.42
N LEU A 74 15.82 -13.17 -20.31
CA LEU A 74 16.50 -13.04 -21.62
C LEU A 74 17.91 -12.46 -21.57
N ARG A 75 18.23 -11.64 -20.56
CA ARG A 75 19.55 -10.97 -20.46
C ARG A 75 20.57 -11.73 -19.61
N GLY A 76 20.16 -12.79 -18.93
CA GLY A 76 21.08 -13.54 -18.07
C GLY A 76 22.16 -14.28 -18.85
N ARG A 77 23.34 -14.38 -18.22
CA ARG A 77 24.57 -14.98 -18.77
C ARG A 77 24.40 -16.43 -19.27
N SER A 78 23.39 -17.13 -18.75
CA SER A 78 23.08 -18.54 -19.01
C SER A 78 22.37 -18.83 -20.35
N THR A 79 21.79 -17.83 -21.01
CA THR A 79 21.05 -18.05 -22.27
C THR A 79 22.01 -17.87 -23.45
N PRO A 80 22.11 -18.75 -24.44
CA PRO A 80 23.00 -18.54 -25.58
C PRO A 80 22.51 -17.37 -26.44
N VAL A 81 23.46 -16.64 -27.05
CA VAL A 81 23.19 -15.40 -27.84
C VAL A 81 22.06 -15.55 -28.88
N PRO A 82 21.99 -16.60 -29.71
CA PRO A 82 20.92 -16.72 -30.71
C PRO A 82 19.53 -16.82 -30.08
N LEU A 83 19.39 -17.60 -29.00
CA LEU A 83 18.13 -17.72 -28.26
C LEU A 83 17.73 -16.41 -27.56
N ARG A 84 18.69 -15.56 -27.16
CA ARG A 84 18.40 -14.22 -26.62
C ARG A 84 17.79 -13.32 -27.68
N TRP A 85 18.40 -13.27 -28.87
CA TRP A 85 17.89 -12.46 -29.98
C TRP A 85 16.53 -12.93 -30.47
N LEU A 86 16.33 -14.25 -30.62
CA LEU A 86 15.03 -14.83 -30.93
C LEU A 86 13.98 -14.43 -29.86
N GLY A 87 14.36 -14.46 -28.58
CA GLY A 87 13.51 -14.04 -27.48
C GLY A 87 13.13 -12.55 -27.50
N PHE A 88 14.03 -11.67 -27.93
CA PHE A 88 13.71 -10.25 -28.12
C PHE A 88 12.82 -10.04 -29.36
N LEU A 89 13.13 -10.70 -30.48
CA LEU A 89 12.34 -10.62 -31.71
C LEU A 89 10.90 -11.08 -31.50
N THR A 90 10.69 -12.27 -30.92
CA THR A 90 9.36 -12.80 -30.62
C THR A 90 8.51 -11.83 -29.76
N ARG A 91 9.11 -11.19 -28.76
CA ARG A 91 8.42 -10.20 -27.91
C ARG A 91 8.17 -8.87 -28.61
N SER A 92 9.06 -8.49 -29.54
CA SER A 92 8.89 -7.29 -30.36
C SER A 92 7.76 -7.48 -31.37
N LEU A 93 7.68 -8.67 -31.97
CA LEU A 93 6.55 -9.07 -32.83
C LEU A 93 5.24 -9.13 -32.05
N LEU A 94 5.25 -9.63 -30.81
CA LEU A 94 4.07 -9.62 -29.94
C LEU A 94 3.60 -8.18 -29.66
N LEU A 95 4.52 -7.27 -29.32
CA LEU A 95 4.20 -5.86 -29.09
C LEU A 95 3.59 -5.21 -30.34
N LEU A 96 4.23 -5.38 -31.49
CA LEU A 96 3.73 -4.86 -32.76
C LEU A 96 2.37 -5.47 -33.10
N GLY A 97 2.21 -6.78 -32.98
CA GLY A 97 0.95 -7.48 -33.26
C GLY A 97 -0.21 -6.93 -32.45
N VAL A 98 -0.05 -6.81 -31.13
CA VAL A 98 -1.09 -6.26 -30.25
C VAL A 98 -1.43 -4.81 -30.60
N MET A 99 -0.42 -3.96 -30.77
CA MET A 99 -0.66 -2.54 -31.08
C MET A 99 -1.33 -2.34 -32.45
N ASN A 100 -0.94 -3.12 -33.46
CA ASN A 100 -1.50 -3.03 -34.81
C ASN A 100 -2.93 -3.59 -34.88
N VAL A 101 -3.24 -4.66 -34.13
CA VAL A 101 -4.61 -5.17 -33.99
C VAL A 101 -5.52 -4.12 -33.31
N VAL A 102 -5.06 -3.52 -32.21
CA VAL A 102 -5.83 -2.49 -31.48
C VAL A 102 -6.07 -1.27 -32.37
N ALA A 103 -5.04 -0.78 -33.05
CA ALA A 103 -5.18 0.32 -34.00
C ALA A 103 -6.16 -0.02 -35.13
N PHE A 104 -6.01 -1.19 -35.76
CA PHE A 104 -6.87 -1.59 -36.88
C PHE A 104 -8.35 -1.69 -36.47
N VAL A 105 -8.64 -2.25 -35.29
CA VAL A 105 -10.02 -2.30 -34.75
C VAL A 105 -10.58 -0.91 -34.49
N LYS A 106 -9.74 0.04 -34.08
CA LYS A 106 -10.13 1.43 -33.78
C LYS A 106 -10.18 2.34 -35.01
N LEU A 107 -9.66 1.90 -36.16
CA LEU A 107 -9.73 2.59 -37.45
C LEU A 107 -10.97 2.20 -38.27
N LYS A 108 -11.97 1.56 -37.65
CA LYS A 108 -13.20 1.17 -38.37
C LYS A 108 -13.92 2.41 -38.93
N PRO A 109 -14.42 2.35 -40.18
CA PRO A 109 -14.80 3.51 -40.98
C PRO A 109 -16.16 4.14 -40.62
N ASP A 110 -16.79 3.75 -39.52
CA ASP A 110 -18.21 4.03 -39.30
C ASP A 110 -18.45 4.53 -37.87
N GLU A 111 -18.17 5.82 -37.65
CA GLU A 111 -18.93 6.69 -36.74
C GLU A 111 -18.46 8.13 -36.93
N GLN A 112 -19.43 9.02 -37.03
CA GLN A 112 -19.27 10.44 -37.35
C GLN A 112 -18.18 11.09 -36.50
N ALA A 113 -17.19 11.62 -37.21
CA ALA A 113 -16.12 12.44 -36.70
C ALA A 113 -16.67 13.67 -35.97
N THR A 114 -16.86 13.57 -34.66
CA THR A 114 -16.90 14.73 -33.78
C THR A 114 -16.06 14.44 -32.54
N THR A 115 -14.95 15.17 -32.47
CA THR A 115 -14.19 15.50 -31.25
C THR A 115 -13.49 14.36 -30.50
N ASP A 116 -12.39 13.83 -31.07
CA ASP A 116 -11.05 13.76 -30.45
C ASP A 116 -10.21 12.67 -31.15
N SER A 117 -9.52 13.06 -32.23
CA SER A 117 -8.57 12.21 -32.97
C SER A 117 -7.40 11.68 -32.13
N THR A 118 -7.24 12.20 -30.91
CA THR A 118 -6.24 11.80 -29.92
C THR A 118 -6.63 10.52 -29.18
N THR A 119 -7.92 10.25 -28.99
CA THR A 119 -8.42 9.10 -28.22
C THR A 119 -7.99 7.73 -28.77
N PRO A 120 -8.11 7.41 -30.07
CA PRO A 120 -7.69 6.11 -30.59
C PRO A 120 -6.17 5.89 -30.50
N LEU A 121 -5.38 6.97 -30.67
CA LEU A 121 -3.94 6.94 -30.50
C LEU A 121 -3.54 6.71 -29.04
N LEU A 122 -4.22 7.36 -28.09
CA LEU A 122 -4.00 7.16 -26.65
C LEU A 122 -4.35 5.74 -26.20
N VAL A 123 -5.46 5.18 -26.68
CA VAL A 123 -5.84 3.78 -26.38
C VAL A 123 -4.79 2.80 -26.92
N THR A 124 -4.31 3.04 -28.14
CA THR A 124 -3.26 2.20 -28.74
C THR A 124 -1.94 2.33 -27.98
N ALA A 125 -1.56 3.55 -27.58
CA ALA A 125 -0.39 3.81 -26.75
C ALA A 125 -0.49 3.08 -25.39
N ALA A 126 -1.64 3.16 -24.73
CA ALA A 126 -1.91 2.48 -23.46
C ALA A 126 -1.76 0.95 -23.60
N SER A 127 -2.22 0.39 -24.73
CA SER A 127 -2.07 -1.05 -25.01
C SER A 127 -0.59 -1.45 -25.14
N GLY A 128 0.22 -0.65 -25.83
CA GLY A 128 1.66 -0.87 -25.95
C GLY A 128 2.38 -0.81 -24.59
N ILE A 129 2.02 0.18 -23.76
CA ILE A 129 2.54 0.30 -22.39
C ILE A 129 2.15 -0.93 -21.55
N ALA A 130 0.90 -1.36 -21.62
CA ALA A 130 0.42 -2.55 -20.90
C ALA A 130 1.19 -3.82 -21.31
N VAL A 131 1.42 -4.02 -22.61
CA VAL A 131 2.24 -5.13 -23.12
C VAL A 131 3.68 -5.05 -22.60
N LEU A 132 4.32 -3.87 -22.64
CA LEU A 132 5.68 -3.70 -22.12
C LEU A 132 5.75 -3.96 -20.60
N ILE A 133 4.74 -3.56 -19.82
CA ILE A 133 4.66 -3.86 -18.39
C ILE A 133 4.51 -5.37 -18.17
N ALA A 134 3.62 -6.02 -18.92
CA ALA A 134 3.42 -7.47 -18.85
C ALA A 134 4.70 -8.24 -19.22
N LEU A 135 5.38 -7.85 -20.29
CA LEU A 135 6.67 -8.40 -20.71
C LEU A 135 7.74 -8.20 -19.64
N ARG A 136 7.82 -7.00 -19.05
CA ARG A 136 8.76 -6.69 -17.96
C ARG A 136 8.46 -7.50 -16.71
N TRP A 137 7.18 -7.76 -16.40
CA TRP A 137 6.77 -8.59 -15.27
C TRP A 137 7.11 -10.07 -15.52
N TRP A 138 6.82 -10.57 -16.73
CA TRP A 138 7.16 -11.92 -17.17
C TRP A 138 8.67 -12.21 -17.19
N ASP A 139 9.47 -11.24 -17.64
CA ASP A 139 10.93 -11.37 -17.72
C ASP A 139 11.63 -11.25 -16.37
N ARG A 140 10.92 -10.89 -15.29
CA ARG A 140 11.50 -10.97 -13.94
C ARG A 140 11.88 -12.42 -13.67
N ARG A 141 13.20 -12.66 -13.55
CA ARG A 141 13.68 -13.91 -12.96
C ARG A 141 13.12 -13.97 -11.54
N PRO A 142 12.52 -15.11 -11.13
CA PRO A 142 12.27 -15.30 -9.72
C PRO A 142 13.62 -15.15 -9.00
N ARG A 143 13.71 -14.19 -8.07
CA ARG A 143 14.90 -14.05 -7.22
C ARG A 143 15.16 -15.42 -6.61
N ARG A 144 16.40 -15.92 -6.72
CA ARG A 144 16.78 -17.17 -6.08
C ARG A 144 16.63 -16.93 -4.59
N VAL A 145 15.60 -17.53 -4.01
CA VAL A 145 15.39 -17.49 -2.57
C VAL A 145 16.15 -18.69 -2.01
N THR A 146 17.08 -18.45 -1.10
CA THR A 146 17.78 -19.55 -0.40
C THR A 146 16.97 -19.99 0.81
N VAL A 147 17.20 -21.22 1.28
CA VAL A 147 16.59 -21.70 2.53
C VAL A 147 16.95 -20.77 3.69
N GLU A 148 18.20 -20.28 3.70
CA GLU A 148 18.70 -19.32 4.68
C GLU A 148 17.94 -18.00 4.67
N GLU A 149 17.61 -17.44 3.49
CA GLU A 149 16.80 -16.22 3.41
C GLU A 149 15.40 -16.42 4.02
N VAL A 150 14.77 -17.59 3.82
CA VAL A 150 13.47 -17.91 4.43
C VAL A 150 13.59 -18.10 5.94
N ARG A 151 14.64 -18.78 6.41
CA ARG A 151 14.91 -18.96 7.85
C ARG A 151 15.21 -17.64 8.54
N ALA A 152 16.01 -16.77 7.91
CA ALA A 152 16.32 -15.44 8.43
C ALA A 152 15.05 -14.58 8.52
N ALA A 153 14.18 -14.63 7.50
CA ALA A 153 12.89 -13.97 7.52
C ALA A 153 11.97 -14.51 8.63
N ALA A 154 11.95 -15.83 8.84
CA ALA A 154 11.19 -16.45 9.93
C ALA A 154 11.71 -15.98 11.31
N ALA A 155 13.02 -16.00 11.52
CA ALA A 155 13.64 -15.54 12.77
C ALA A 155 13.42 -14.04 13.03
N GLU A 156 13.48 -13.21 11.99
CA GLU A 156 13.14 -11.79 12.09
C GLU A 156 11.68 -11.60 12.51
N ALA A 157 10.78 -12.37 11.93
CA ALA A 157 9.37 -12.27 12.25
C ALA A 157 9.05 -12.75 13.69
N ASP A 158 9.71 -13.81 14.16
CA ASP A 158 9.59 -14.26 15.56
C ASP A 158 10.14 -13.23 16.55
N ARG A 159 11.20 -12.47 16.18
CA ARG A 159 11.67 -11.33 16.98
C ARG A 159 10.63 -10.20 17.02
N SER A 160 10.00 -9.90 15.90
CA SER A 160 8.95 -8.88 15.82
C SER A 160 7.71 -9.27 16.61
N LEU A 161 7.28 -10.54 16.53
CA LEU A 161 6.17 -11.07 17.33
C LEU A 161 6.46 -10.97 18.83
N ARG A 162 7.66 -11.36 19.28
CA ARG A 162 8.05 -11.24 20.71
C ARG A 162 8.05 -9.79 21.18
N ARG A 163 8.53 -8.85 20.35
CA ARG A 163 8.49 -7.41 20.68
C ARG A 163 7.06 -6.92 20.85
N VAL A 164 6.18 -7.23 19.90
CA VAL A 164 4.76 -6.83 19.97
C VAL A 164 4.06 -7.43 21.18
N ARG A 165 4.32 -8.70 21.51
CA ARG A 165 3.79 -9.32 22.74
C ARG A 165 4.22 -8.58 24.00
N ALA A 166 5.51 -8.31 24.13
CA ALA A 166 6.05 -7.60 25.28
C ALA A 166 5.52 -6.16 25.39
N GLU A 167 5.34 -5.47 24.27
CA GLU A 167 4.74 -4.13 24.23
C GLU A 167 3.27 -4.18 24.63
N ASN A 168 2.48 -5.11 24.09
CA ASN A 168 1.07 -5.27 24.43
C ASN A 168 0.87 -5.64 25.92
N GLU A 169 1.72 -6.51 26.48
CA GLU A 169 1.67 -6.86 27.90
C GLU A 169 2.04 -5.68 28.81
N ARG A 170 2.96 -4.81 28.38
CA ARG A 170 3.28 -3.57 29.12
C ARG A 170 2.09 -2.62 29.09
N VAL A 171 1.49 -2.41 27.92
CA VAL A 171 0.32 -1.54 27.76
C VAL A 171 -0.87 -2.07 28.56
N ARG A 172 -1.12 -3.39 28.56
CA ARG A 172 -2.17 -4.00 29.38
C ARG A 172 -1.98 -3.74 30.87
N ARG A 173 -0.77 -3.95 31.39
CA ARG A 173 -0.47 -3.68 32.80
C ARG A 173 -0.71 -2.21 33.16
N GLN A 174 -0.25 -1.29 32.31
CA GLN A 174 -0.53 0.14 32.49
C GLN A 174 -2.04 0.45 32.45
N ALA A 175 -2.78 -0.16 31.53
CA ALA A 175 -4.22 0.00 31.44
C ALA A 175 -4.94 -0.52 32.68
N GLU A 176 -4.54 -1.68 33.22
CA GLU A 176 -5.07 -2.25 34.46
C GLU A 176 -4.75 -1.36 35.68
N GLU A 177 -3.53 -0.83 35.77
CA GLU A 177 -3.14 0.12 36.82
C GLU A 177 -4.02 1.38 36.77
N VAL A 178 -4.24 1.97 35.60
CA VAL A 178 -5.12 3.14 35.42
C VAL A 178 -6.56 2.79 35.81
N ARG A 179 -7.09 1.65 35.36
CA ARG A 179 -8.46 1.21 35.72
C ARG A 179 -8.64 1.02 37.22
N THR A 180 -7.72 0.33 37.88
CA THR A 180 -7.81 0.09 39.32
C THR A 180 -7.77 1.40 40.10
N ARG A 181 -6.99 2.40 39.66
CA ARG A 181 -7.00 3.74 40.23
C ARG A 181 -8.34 4.45 40.02
N ILE A 182 -8.92 4.39 38.81
CA ILE A 182 -10.25 4.96 38.52
C ILE A 182 -11.32 4.34 39.42
N THR A 183 -11.36 3.01 39.52
CA THR A 183 -12.35 2.32 40.36
C THR A 183 -12.20 2.69 41.84
N LYS A 184 -10.97 2.85 42.34
CA LYS A 184 -10.71 3.29 43.73
C LYS A 184 -11.24 4.70 43.99
N LEU A 185 -11.04 5.64 43.07
CA LEU A 185 -11.55 7.01 43.20
C LEU A 185 -13.07 7.05 43.16
N ARG A 186 -13.69 6.31 42.22
CA ARG A 186 -15.15 6.19 42.13
C ARG A 186 -15.73 5.59 43.41
N ALA A 187 -15.06 4.61 44.01
CA ALA A 187 -15.46 4.05 45.30
C ALA A 187 -15.34 5.06 46.46
N GLN A 188 -14.30 5.92 46.45
CA GLN A 188 -14.10 6.97 47.46
C GLN A 188 -15.11 8.12 47.32
N GLY A 189 -15.44 8.53 46.10
CA GLY A 189 -16.44 9.56 45.79
C GLY A 189 -17.89 9.09 45.84
N GLY A 190 -18.12 7.77 45.81
CA GLY A 190 -19.43 7.13 45.81
C GLY A 190 -20.02 6.81 47.19
N ALA A 191 -19.37 7.21 48.28
CA ALA A 191 -19.93 7.03 49.62
C ALA A 191 -21.29 7.77 49.71
N PRO A 192 -22.36 7.10 50.21
CA PRO A 192 -23.68 7.71 50.25
C PRO A 192 -23.64 9.00 51.07
N PRO A 193 -24.31 10.07 50.63
CA PRO A 193 -24.38 11.29 51.40
C PRO A 193 -24.95 10.95 52.78
N ARG A 194 -24.24 11.30 53.86
CA ARG A 194 -24.84 11.38 55.18
C ARG A 194 -26.00 12.38 55.06
N THR A 195 -27.21 11.84 54.99
CA THR A 195 -28.45 12.61 54.87
C THR A 195 -28.51 13.60 56.03
N LYS A 196 -28.27 14.88 55.76
CA LYS A 196 -28.69 15.95 56.66
C LYS A 196 -30.21 16.14 56.47
N PRO A 197 -31.00 16.33 57.54
CA PRO A 197 -32.47 16.26 57.48
C PRO A 197 -33.18 17.42 56.74
N HIS A 198 -32.47 18.29 56.01
CA HIS A 198 -33.04 19.51 55.43
C HIS A 198 -32.73 19.65 53.94
N GLY A 199 -33.61 19.07 53.12
CA GLY A 199 -34.22 19.68 51.91
C GLY A 199 -33.38 20.26 50.78
N ARG A 200 -32.05 20.20 50.80
CA ARG A 200 -31.20 20.65 49.68
C ARG A 200 -30.54 19.43 49.04
N PRO A 201 -30.59 19.25 47.70
CA PRO A 201 -29.87 18.17 47.05
C PRO A 201 -28.40 18.26 47.46
N ALA A 202 -27.92 17.25 48.17
CA ALA A 202 -26.55 17.20 48.66
C ALA A 202 -25.62 17.16 47.44
N HIS A 203 -24.89 18.25 47.23
CA HIS A 203 -23.70 18.27 46.39
C HIS A 203 -22.87 17.03 46.77
N ARG A 204 -22.60 16.14 45.80
CA ARG A 204 -21.78 14.93 46.07
C ARG A 204 -20.48 15.38 46.75
N PRO A 205 -19.99 14.63 47.76
CA PRO A 205 -18.78 15.01 48.47
C PRO A 205 -17.63 15.19 47.46
N ASP A 206 -16.86 16.27 47.66
CA ASP A 206 -15.66 16.69 46.93
C ASP A 206 -14.90 15.52 46.29
N VAL A 207 -15.27 15.15 45.06
CA VAL A 207 -14.31 14.46 44.22
C VAL A 207 -13.38 15.55 43.74
N ASP A 208 -12.18 15.59 44.31
CA ASP A 208 -11.19 16.63 44.04
C ASP A 208 -11.01 16.78 42.53
N PHE A 209 -11.49 17.91 41.99
CA PHE A 209 -11.40 18.27 40.58
C PHE A 209 -9.95 18.15 40.10
N HIS A 210 -8.98 18.50 40.95
CA HIS A 210 -7.57 18.37 40.63
C HIS A 210 -7.17 16.91 40.42
N ALA A 211 -7.59 16.02 41.32
CA ALA A 211 -7.33 14.58 41.20
C ALA A 211 -7.89 14.04 39.88
N LEU A 212 -9.19 14.26 39.58
CA LEU A 212 -9.79 13.76 38.33
C LEU A 212 -9.08 14.29 37.08
N ARG A 213 -8.62 15.54 37.10
CA ARG A 213 -7.89 16.14 35.98
C ARG A 213 -6.50 15.51 35.79
N VAL A 214 -5.79 15.22 36.88
CA VAL A 214 -4.53 14.45 36.84
C VAL A 214 -4.80 13.06 36.26
N PHE A 215 -5.86 12.38 36.70
CA PHE A 215 -6.23 11.07 36.17
C PHE A 215 -6.62 11.09 34.70
N HIS A 216 -7.35 12.12 34.24
CA HIS A 216 -7.65 12.29 32.81
C HIS A 216 -6.37 12.40 31.99
N ARG A 217 -5.37 13.14 32.48
CA ARG A 217 -4.07 13.24 31.82
C ARG A 217 -3.34 11.89 31.80
N GLU A 218 -3.30 11.16 32.91
CA GLU A 218 -2.68 9.83 32.98
C GLU A 218 -3.36 8.83 32.03
N SER A 219 -4.70 8.81 32.03
CA SER A 219 -5.51 7.96 31.13
C SER A 219 -5.26 8.29 29.67
N TYR A 220 -5.25 9.57 29.31
CA TYR A 220 -4.92 10.02 27.95
C TYR A 220 -3.51 9.61 27.53
N GLN A 221 -2.50 9.78 28.39
CA GLN A 221 -1.12 9.36 28.10
C GLN A 221 -0.97 7.85 27.94
N CYS A 222 -1.71 7.07 28.73
CA CYS A 222 -1.78 5.62 28.58
C CYS A 222 -2.42 5.24 27.24
N ALA A 223 -3.53 5.88 26.86
CA ALA A 223 -4.21 5.68 25.57
C ALA A 223 -3.31 6.02 24.38
N ASP A 224 -2.54 7.12 24.46
CA ASP A 224 -1.59 7.52 23.42
C ASP A 224 -0.44 6.51 23.27
N THR A 225 0.13 6.07 24.39
CA THR A 225 1.18 5.02 24.39
C THR A 225 0.65 3.71 23.81
N ALA A 226 -0.57 3.31 24.17
CA ALA A 226 -1.25 2.15 23.62
C ALA A 226 -1.47 2.28 22.11
N HIS A 227 -1.86 3.47 21.65
CA HIS A 227 -2.09 3.74 20.23
C HIS A 227 -0.78 3.63 19.41
N LEU A 228 0.33 4.16 19.93
CA LEU A 228 1.65 4.04 19.31
C LEU A 228 2.11 2.57 19.21
N ALA A 229 1.94 1.80 20.30
CA ALA A 229 2.24 0.37 20.30
C ALA A 229 1.39 -0.39 19.26
N TYR A 230 0.09 -0.10 19.20
CA TYR A 230 -0.81 -0.65 18.18
C TYR A 230 -0.36 -0.31 16.75
N GLN A 231 0.00 0.95 16.46
CA GLN A 231 0.48 1.34 15.13
C GLN A 231 1.80 0.62 14.75
N SER A 232 2.71 0.47 15.71
CA SER A 232 3.95 -0.31 15.54
C SER A 232 3.64 -1.77 15.20
N ALA A 233 2.73 -2.39 15.96
CA ALA A 233 2.28 -3.75 15.73
C ALA A 233 1.59 -3.92 14.37
N GLN A 234 0.73 -2.98 13.96
CA GLN A 234 0.07 -2.98 12.66
C GLN A 234 1.07 -2.88 11.50
N THR A 235 2.13 -2.07 11.67
CA THR A 235 3.22 -1.97 10.69
C THR A 235 3.99 -3.28 10.60
N SER A 236 4.30 -3.90 11.75
CA SER A 236 4.93 -5.22 11.81
C SER A 236 4.08 -6.29 11.11
N LEU A 237 2.77 -6.28 11.31
CA LEU A 237 1.82 -7.18 10.66
C LEU A 237 1.87 -7.04 9.13
N ARG A 238 1.84 -5.80 8.61
CA ARG A 238 1.94 -5.54 7.16
C ARG A 238 3.25 -6.06 6.57
N VAL A 239 4.38 -5.79 7.24
CA VAL A 239 5.70 -6.26 6.81
C VAL A 239 5.73 -7.79 6.78
N MET A 240 5.25 -8.42 7.85
CA MET A 240 5.22 -9.88 7.98
C MET A 240 4.29 -10.53 6.95
N GLY A 241 3.14 -9.95 6.64
CA GLY A 241 2.26 -10.43 5.56
C GLY A 241 2.97 -10.46 4.20
N SER A 242 3.79 -9.44 3.91
CA SER A 242 4.62 -9.42 2.70
C SER A 242 5.70 -10.53 2.70
N LEU A 243 6.24 -10.87 3.87
CA LEU A 243 7.23 -11.94 4.04
C LEU A 243 6.58 -13.31 3.88
N VAL A 244 5.40 -13.55 4.48
CA VAL A 244 4.60 -14.78 4.31
C VAL A 244 4.31 -15.02 2.84
N HIS A 245 3.82 -14.00 2.13
CA HIS A 245 3.51 -14.11 0.70
C HIS A 245 4.76 -14.47 -0.11
N ARG A 246 5.91 -13.83 0.17
CA ARG A 246 7.18 -14.16 -0.49
C ARG A 246 7.67 -15.57 -0.17
N ALA A 247 7.57 -16.00 1.08
CA ALA A 247 7.99 -17.32 1.53
C ALA A 247 7.12 -18.43 0.90
N ARG A 248 5.80 -18.24 0.79
CA ARG A 248 4.90 -19.19 0.12
C ARG A 248 5.23 -19.38 -1.36
N LEU A 249 5.68 -18.32 -2.04
CA LEU A 249 6.08 -18.38 -3.44
C LEU A 249 7.51 -18.91 -3.65
N ALA A 250 8.35 -18.98 -2.61
CA ALA A 250 9.74 -19.38 -2.71
C ALA A 250 9.95 -20.84 -3.19
N PRO A 251 9.22 -21.85 -2.69
CA PRO A 251 9.36 -23.24 -3.16
C PRO A 251 9.12 -23.41 -4.66
N HIS A 252 8.14 -22.69 -5.22
CA HIS A 252 7.82 -22.69 -6.66
C HIS A 252 8.88 -22.00 -7.52
N ARG A 253 9.70 -21.17 -6.88
CA ARG A 253 10.76 -20.37 -7.52
C ARG A 253 12.14 -21.03 -7.42
N LEU A 254 12.24 -22.17 -6.74
CA LEU A 254 13.48 -22.91 -6.59
C LEU A 254 13.82 -23.68 -7.87
N VAL A 255 14.85 -23.22 -8.58
CA VAL A 255 15.38 -23.82 -9.83
C VAL A 255 16.56 -24.75 -9.51
N MET A 256 16.35 -25.71 -8.61
CA MET A 256 17.31 -26.78 -8.35
C MET A 256 16.71 -28.11 -8.82
N PRO A 257 17.45 -28.93 -9.61
CA PRO A 257 17.05 -30.29 -9.93
C PRO A 257 17.48 -31.29 -8.83
N GLY A 258 16.85 -32.47 -8.82
CA GLY A 258 17.27 -33.62 -8.00
C GLY A 258 16.67 -33.71 -6.59
N ARG A 259 17.05 -34.77 -5.86
CA ARG A 259 16.53 -35.09 -4.51
C ARG A 259 16.82 -33.98 -3.47
N ALA A 260 17.96 -33.30 -3.59
CA ALA A 260 18.31 -32.15 -2.75
C ALA A 260 17.30 -30.99 -2.89
N ALA A 261 16.74 -30.79 -4.09
CA ALA A 261 15.70 -29.80 -4.30
C ALA A 261 14.37 -30.18 -3.63
N GLY A 262 14.06 -31.47 -3.55
CA GLY A 262 12.90 -31.96 -2.80
C GLY A 262 12.98 -31.62 -1.32
N ARG A 263 14.13 -31.89 -0.69
CA ARG A 263 14.40 -31.54 0.72
C ARG A 263 14.35 -30.03 0.93
N ALA A 264 15.04 -29.25 0.11
CA ALA A 264 15.02 -27.78 0.22
C ALA A 264 13.61 -27.18 0.06
N ARG A 265 12.77 -27.73 -0.84
CA ARG A 265 11.36 -27.30 -0.96
C ARG A 265 10.55 -27.65 0.27
N ALA A 266 10.72 -28.85 0.83
CA ALA A 266 10.04 -29.25 2.07
C ALA A 266 10.42 -28.33 3.23
N GLU A 267 11.71 -28.05 3.41
CA GLU A 267 12.20 -27.11 4.43
C GLU A 267 11.66 -25.69 4.22
N MET A 268 11.63 -25.19 2.98
CA MET A 268 11.03 -23.88 2.69
C MET A 268 9.54 -23.84 2.98
N ARG A 269 8.79 -24.92 2.71
CA ARG A 269 7.36 -25.01 3.04
C ARG A 269 7.16 -25.01 4.55
N ALA A 270 7.91 -25.81 5.29
CA ALA A 270 7.84 -25.85 6.75
C ALA A 270 8.16 -24.46 7.36
N ALA A 271 9.19 -23.77 6.85
CA ALA A 271 9.52 -22.41 7.30
C ALA A 271 8.44 -21.39 6.92
N ALA A 272 7.82 -21.51 5.73
CA ALA A 272 6.72 -20.65 5.30
C ALA A 272 5.44 -20.89 6.11
N GLU A 273 5.16 -22.13 6.50
CA GLU A 273 4.05 -22.51 7.39
C GLU A 273 4.28 -21.97 8.80
N HIS A 274 5.50 -22.12 9.34
CA HIS A 274 5.89 -21.51 10.61
C HIS A 274 5.67 -20.00 10.61
N LEU A 275 6.19 -19.31 9.58
CA LEU A 275 6.00 -17.87 9.40
C LEU A 275 4.51 -17.49 9.27
N ALA A 276 3.70 -18.31 8.59
CA ALA A 276 2.27 -18.08 8.46
C ALA A 276 1.52 -18.22 9.81
N ARG A 277 1.93 -19.17 10.65
CA ARG A 277 1.40 -19.31 12.02
C ARG A 277 1.76 -18.11 12.88
N SER A 278 3.05 -17.74 12.92
CA SER A 278 3.50 -16.55 13.65
C SER A 278 2.76 -15.27 13.17
N HIS A 279 2.41 -15.18 11.89
CA HIS A 279 1.65 -14.05 11.34
C HIS A 279 0.18 -14.07 11.80
N GLY A 280 -0.43 -15.26 11.86
CA GLY A 280 -1.76 -15.44 12.45
C GLY A 280 -1.79 -15.03 13.92
N GLU A 281 -0.78 -15.44 14.70
CA GLU A 281 -0.65 -15.03 16.10
C GLU A 281 -0.45 -13.51 16.24
N LEU A 282 0.40 -12.90 15.41
CA LEU A 282 0.60 -11.46 15.40
C LEU A 282 -0.70 -10.71 15.11
N ARG A 283 -1.52 -11.22 14.19
CA ARG A 283 -2.82 -10.63 13.86
C ARG A 283 -3.74 -10.60 15.09
N LEU A 284 -3.82 -11.70 15.82
CA LEU A 284 -4.62 -11.76 17.06
C LEU A 284 -4.13 -10.74 18.09
N HIS A 285 -2.82 -10.56 18.26
CA HIS A 285 -2.26 -9.54 19.16
C HIS A 285 -2.52 -8.11 18.70
N VAL A 286 -2.56 -7.85 17.40
CA VAL A 286 -2.93 -6.53 16.86
C VAL A 286 -4.41 -6.24 17.10
N GLU A 287 -5.28 -7.22 16.87
CA GLU A 287 -6.72 -7.12 17.13
C GLU A 287 -7.01 -6.89 18.63
N ASP A 288 -6.32 -7.62 19.51
CA ASP A 288 -6.36 -7.41 20.96
C ASP A 288 -5.86 -6.02 21.38
N GLY A 289 -4.73 -5.57 20.82
CA GLY A 289 -4.19 -4.23 21.07
C GLY A 289 -5.15 -3.12 20.64
N LEU A 290 -5.89 -3.30 19.54
CA LEU A 290 -6.94 -2.38 19.12
C LEU A 290 -8.07 -2.31 20.16
N GLY A 291 -8.49 -3.45 20.70
CA GLY A 291 -9.51 -3.51 21.76
C GLY A 291 -9.08 -2.71 22.99
N VAL A 292 -7.84 -2.87 23.45
CA VAL A 292 -7.29 -2.10 24.58
C VAL A 292 -7.28 -0.60 24.30
N VAL A 293 -6.89 -0.17 23.10
CA VAL A 293 -6.90 1.25 22.70
C VAL A 293 -8.32 1.81 22.70
N GLN A 294 -9.29 1.07 22.15
CA GLN A 294 -10.69 1.49 22.13
C GLN A 294 -11.25 1.65 23.54
N GLU A 295 -10.94 0.71 24.43
CA GLU A 295 -11.39 0.76 25.82
C GLU A 295 -10.73 1.90 26.60
N LEU A 296 -9.43 2.14 26.44
CA LEU A 296 -8.75 3.29 27.06
C LEU A 296 -9.30 4.63 26.57
N ASN A 297 -9.62 4.74 25.28
CA ASN A 297 -10.25 5.93 24.72
C ASN A 297 -11.67 6.14 25.26
N ALA A 298 -12.47 5.07 25.39
CA ALA A 298 -13.78 5.13 26.00
C ALA A 298 -13.69 5.62 27.46
N ASN A 299 -12.82 5.00 28.27
CA ASN A 299 -12.60 5.40 29.67
C ASN A 299 -12.13 6.86 29.80
N THR A 300 -11.23 7.30 28.90
CA THR A 300 -10.77 8.70 28.89
C THR A 300 -11.89 9.66 28.54
N SER A 301 -12.76 9.29 27.58
CA SER A 301 -13.94 10.06 27.21
C SER A 301 -14.97 10.12 28.34
N GLU A 302 -15.24 8.99 29.01
CA GLU A 302 -16.10 8.94 30.19
C GLU A 302 -15.58 9.84 31.30
N LEU A 303 -14.29 9.78 31.61
CA LEU A 303 -13.67 10.62 32.65
C LEU A 303 -13.76 12.11 32.31
N LYS A 304 -13.61 12.48 31.03
CA LYS A 304 -13.82 13.85 30.55
C LYS A 304 -15.25 14.33 30.83
N HIS A 305 -16.26 13.50 30.58
CA HIS A 305 -17.66 13.82 30.87
C HIS A 305 -17.95 13.81 32.38
N GLU A 306 -17.35 12.88 33.13
CA GLU A 306 -17.48 12.79 34.59
C GLU A 306 -16.98 14.06 35.29
N ILE A 307 -15.83 14.61 34.86
CA ILE A 307 -15.30 15.89 35.35
C ILE A 307 -16.27 17.04 35.08
N ARG A 308 -16.82 17.10 33.85
CA ARG A 308 -17.78 18.14 33.46
C ARG A 308 -19.03 18.09 34.35
N ASP A 309 -19.59 16.90 34.53
CA ASP A 309 -20.89 16.73 35.18
C ASP A 309 -20.81 16.75 36.71
N SER A 310 -19.64 16.41 37.29
CA SER A 310 -19.48 16.24 38.75
C SER A 310 -18.76 17.39 39.46
N CYS A 311 -17.97 18.22 38.76
CA CYS A 311 -17.14 19.27 39.37
C CYS A 311 -17.72 20.70 39.26
N GLY A 312 -19.00 20.82 38.88
CA GLY A 312 -19.68 22.12 38.79
C GLY A 312 -19.03 23.08 37.78
N PRO A 313 -19.02 24.41 38.04
CA PRO A 313 -18.51 25.40 37.10
C PRO A 313 -17.05 25.17 36.65
N GLN A 314 -16.17 24.76 37.58
CA GLN A 314 -14.76 24.49 37.27
C GLN A 314 -14.59 23.33 36.28
N GLY A 315 -15.42 22.29 36.42
CA GLY A 315 -15.45 21.16 35.50
C GLY A 315 -15.90 21.57 34.10
N GLN A 316 -16.94 22.42 34.03
CA GLN A 316 -17.48 22.95 32.77
C GLN A 316 -16.46 23.83 32.03
N GLU A 317 -15.85 24.80 32.72
CA GLU A 317 -14.81 25.68 32.16
C GLU A 317 -13.62 24.88 31.63
N TRP A 318 -13.18 23.87 32.37
CA TRP A 318 -12.10 22.99 31.93
C TRP A 318 -12.48 22.16 30.71
N PHE A 319 -13.70 21.64 30.65
CA PHE A 319 -14.20 20.85 29.52
C PHE A 319 -14.22 21.69 28.25
N GLU A 320 -14.76 22.90 28.32
CA GLU A 320 -14.83 23.84 27.20
C GLU A 320 -13.44 24.21 26.69
N ALA A 321 -12.53 24.59 27.60
CA ALA A 321 -11.15 24.89 27.24
C ALA A 321 -10.39 23.68 26.67
N LEU A 322 -10.74 22.45 27.06
CA LEU A 322 -10.16 21.24 26.50
C LEU A 322 -10.67 20.98 25.07
N GLU A 323 -11.98 21.08 24.83
CA GLU A 323 -12.56 20.91 23.49
C GLU A 323 -12.04 21.96 22.51
N GLU A 324 -11.89 23.22 22.95
CA GLU A 324 -11.29 24.29 22.15
C GLU A 324 -9.86 23.94 21.70
N ARG A 325 -8.99 23.49 22.62
CA ARG A 325 -7.64 23.03 22.29
C ARG A 325 -7.63 21.84 21.34
N ILE A 326 -8.59 20.93 21.46
CA ILE A 326 -8.71 19.76 20.59
C ILE A 326 -9.11 20.20 19.17
N GLU A 327 -10.06 21.12 19.02
CA GLU A 327 -10.48 21.60 17.70
C GLU A 327 -9.37 22.41 17.04
N GLN A 328 -8.70 23.31 17.77
CA GLN A 328 -7.52 24.02 17.25
C GLN A 328 -6.46 23.05 16.73
N ALA A 329 -6.13 22.00 17.50
CA ALA A 329 -5.17 20.99 17.07
C ALA A 329 -5.64 20.17 15.85
N ARG A 330 -6.95 20.01 15.64
CA ARG A 330 -7.51 19.37 14.44
C ARG A 330 -7.40 20.29 13.23
N GLU A 331 -7.68 21.58 13.39
CA GLU A 331 -7.54 22.59 12.35
C GLU A 331 -6.08 22.70 11.88
N ASP A 332 -5.12 22.76 12.80
CA ASP A 332 -3.69 22.79 12.48
C ASP A 332 -3.26 21.54 11.69
N ARG A 333 -3.80 20.36 12.05
CA ARG A 333 -3.55 19.10 11.31
C ARG A 333 -4.21 19.08 9.93
N ARG A 334 -5.35 19.76 9.75
CA ARG A 334 -5.98 19.92 8.42
C ARG A 334 -5.15 20.87 7.57
N ALA A 335 -4.77 22.03 8.09
CA ALA A 335 -3.95 23.02 7.40
C ALA A 335 -2.60 22.45 6.93
N SER A 336 -1.91 21.71 7.81
CA SER A 336 -0.63 21.06 7.48
C SER A 336 -0.72 19.94 6.43
N ARG A 337 -1.91 19.41 6.14
CA ARG A 337 -2.12 18.43 5.05
C ARG A 337 -2.37 19.09 3.69
N HIS A 338 -2.76 20.36 3.67
CA HIS A 338 -3.04 21.12 2.46
C HIS A 338 -1.82 21.90 1.94
N HIS A 339 -0.73 21.97 2.73
CA HIS A 339 0.57 22.52 2.33
C HIS A 339 1.54 21.42 1.90
#